data_AF-A0A4Z0NCH9-F1
#
_entry.id   AF-A0A4Z0NCH9-F1
#
_cell.length_a   1.000
_cell.length_b   1.000
_cell.length_c   1.000
_cell.angle_alpha   90.00
_cell.angle_beta   90.00
_cell.angle_gamma   90.00
#
_symmetry.space_group_name_H-M   'P 1'
#
loop_
_entity.id
_entity.type
_entity.pdbx_description
1 polymer ?
#
loop_
_entity_poly.entity_id
_entity_poly.type
_entity_poly.pdbx_seq_one_letter_code
_entity_poly.pdbx_strand_id
1 'polypeptide(L)'
;MTTRRRVPWVPTAPEGPYRLPRGVQDRLETALAGYRNREACFALATFLGRFWSVPSRLVASFPIDRRALCDHAALGLTEARVRGAIATLVEVGFLDRIEPVSGRRYQRTPEGLNRRPILFRFGSEYGTIFAHANGAARRVRGTPAPARRPIARPEPSRPPAANVAPPRAMPSPQLAQKQTLGGSRMIMGEKRDKAPESNLDAALERWRRAIEGGSAS
;
A
#
# COMPACT_ATOMS: atom_id res chain seq x y z
N MET A 1 -14.43 -5.03 47.12
CA MET A 1 -14.27 -4.19 45.91
C MET A 1 -13.45 -4.97 44.89
N THR A 2 -14.09 -5.67 43.96
CA THR A 2 -13.40 -6.53 42.99
C THR A 2 -12.97 -5.67 41.81
N THR A 3 -11.68 -5.33 41.73
CA THR A 3 -11.06 -4.70 40.56
C THR A 3 -11.17 -5.66 39.38
N ARG A 4 -12.14 -5.41 38.48
CA ARG A 4 -12.20 -6.10 37.19
C ARG A 4 -10.89 -5.83 36.45
N ARG A 5 -10.03 -6.86 36.34
CA ARG A 5 -8.90 -6.86 35.41
C ARG A 5 -9.43 -6.50 34.03
N ARG A 6 -9.12 -5.30 33.54
CA ARG A 6 -9.36 -4.94 32.14
C ARG A 6 -8.33 -5.70 31.32
N VAL A 7 -8.79 -6.70 30.59
CA VAL A 7 -7.95 -7.40 29.61
C VAL A 7 -7.55 -6.38 28.53
N PRO A 8 -6.27 -6.33 28.12
CA PRO A 8 -5.85 -5.51 27.00
C PRO A 8 -6.69 -5.85 25.77
N TRP A 9 -7.26 -4.84 25.14
CA TRP A 9 -7.99 -5.06 23.90
C TRP A 9 -7.00 -5.33 22.78
N VAL A 10 -7.24 -6.40 22.02
CA VAL A 10 -6.48 -6.75 20.82
C VAL A 10 -7.43 -6.54 19.63
N PRO A 11 -7.05 -5.71 18.64
CA PRO A 11 -7.88 -5.47 17.47
C PRO A 11 -8.05 -6.75 16.65
N THR A 12 -9.25 -6.92 16.09
CA THR A 12 -9.44 -7.96 15.08
C THR A 12 -8.62 -7.61 13.85
N ALA A 13 -7.82 -8.54 13.34
CA ALA A 13 -7.00 -8.29 12.17
C ALA A 13 -7.90 -7.86 11.00
N PRO A 14 -7.69 -6.67 10.42
CA PRO A 14 -8.50 -6.21 9.30
C PRO A 14 -8.29 -7.17 8.12
N GLU A 15 -9.37 -7.51 7.43
CA GLU A 15 -9.29 -8.38 6.25
C GLU A 15 -8.46 -7.70 5.16
N GLY A 16 -7.30 -8.31 4.84
CA GLY A 16 -6.50 -7.91 3.70
C GLY A 16 -4.99 -8.01 3.89
N PRO A 17 -4.23 -7.81 2.79
CA PRO A 17 -2.77 -7.92 2.78
C PRO A 17 -2.06 -6.72 3.41
N TYR A 18 -2.74 -5.58 3.56
CA TYR A 18 -2.14 -4.39 4.16
C TYR A 18 -2.27 -4.44 5.67
N ARG A 19 -1.15 -4.22 6.36
CA ARG A 19 -1.10 -4.04 7.81
C ARG A 19 -0.51 -2.67 8.11
N LEU A 20 -1.09 -1.98 9.08
CA LEU A 20 -0.51 -0.74 9.59
C LEU A 20 0.92 -0.99 10.10
N PRO A 21 1.85 -0.02 10.00
CA PRO A 21 3.15 -0.15 10.64
C PRO A 21 3.00 -0.42 12.14
N ARG A 22 3.89 -1.24 12.71
CA ARG A 22 3.73 -1.72 14.10
C ARG A 22 3.62 -0.58 15.12
N GLY A 23 4.46 0.45 14.99
CA GLY A 23 4.38 1.63 15.87
C GLY A 23 3.07 2.41 15.76
N VAL A 24 2.41 2.39 14.59
CA VAL A 24 1.07 2.98 14.42
C VAL A 24 0.02 2.10 15.12
N GLN A 25 0.12 0.77 14.96
CA GLN A 25 -0.78 -0.17 15.62
C GLN A 25 -0.73 -0.03 17.14
N ASP A 26 0.44 -0.15 17.75
CA ASP A 26 0.60 -0.13 19.21
C ASP A 26 0.05 1.16 19.83
N ARG A 27 0.33 2.30 19.17
CA ARG A 27 -0.15 3.61 19.62
C ARG A 27 -1.67 3.72 19.49
N LEU A 28 -2.22 3.28 18.36
CA LEU A 28 -3.65 3.32 18.10
C LEU A 28 -4.42 2.37 19.03
N GLU A 29 -3.89 1.18 19.32
CA GLU A 29 -4.44 0.22 20.28
C GLU A 29 -4.55 0.84 21.68
N THR A 30 -3.47 1.49 22.12
CA THR A 30 -3.43 2.18 23.42
C THR A 30 -4.45 3.31 23.46
N ALA A 31 -4.51 4.14 22.41
CA ALA A 31 -5.41 5.30 22.36
C ALA A 31 -6.89 4.90 22.27
N LEU A 32 -7.21 3.79 21.60
CA LEU A 32 -8.58 3.33 21.40
C LEU A 32 -9.12 2.41 22.51
N ALA A 33 -8.28 1.97 23.46
CA ALA A 33 -8.65 0.97 24.48
C ALA A 33 -9.93 1.31 25.25
N GLY A 34 -10.19 2.61 25.50
CA GLY A 34 -11.36 3.12 26.22
C GLY A 34 -12.63 3.30 25.38
N TYR A 35 -12.56 3.23 24.05
CA TYR A 35 -13.66 3.59 23.16
C TYR A 35 -14.50 2.38 22.76
N ARG A 36 -15.84 2.55 22.74
CA ARG A 36 -16.77 1.47 22.37
C ARG A 36 -16.74 1.13 20.88
N ASN A 37 -16.35 2.08 20.03
CA ASN A 37 -16.23 1.93 18.58
C ASN A 37 -14.80 1.60 18.10
N ARG A 38 -13.92 1.15 19.02
CA ARG A 38 -12.50 0.86 18.74
C ARG A 38 -12.24 -0.05 17.53
N GLU A 39 -13.05 -1.08 17.31
CA GLU A 39 -12.93 -1.96 16.13
C GLU A 39 -13.21 -1.20 14.82
N ALA A 40 -14.26 -0.38 14.80
CA ALA A 40 -14.59 0.44 13.63
C ALA A 40 -13.51 1.50 13.37
N CYS A 41 -12.95 2.10 14.43
CA CYS A 41 -11.84 3.03 14.34
C CYS A 41 -10.59 2.35 13.75
N PHE A 42 -10.25 1.15 14.22
CA PHE A 42 -9.06 0.44 13.76
C PHE A 42 -9.20 -0.06 12.32
N ALA A 43 -10.38 -0.56 11.95
CA ALA A 43 -10.70 -0.93 10.57
C ALA A 43 -10.59 0.29 9.64
N LEU A 44 -11.19 1.42 10.02
CA LEU A 44 -11.12 2.66 9.25
C LEU A 44 -9.68 3.19 9.15
N ALA A 45 -8.92 3.18 10.25
CA ALA A 45 -7.54 3.63 10.27
C ALA A 45 -6.65 2.77 9.36
N THR A 46 -6.86 1.45 9.35
CA THR A 46 -6.12 0.54 8.46
C THR A 46 -6.47 0.80 7.00
N PHE A 47 -7.76 0.96 6.71
CA PHE A 47 -8.24 1.29 5.38
C PHE A 47 -7.62 2.60 4.88
N LEU A 48 -7.66 3.66 5.68
CA LEU A 48 -7.05 4.95 5.32
C LEU A 48 -5.53 4.84 5.17
N GLY A 49 -4.86 4.13 6.07
CA GLY A 49 -3.43 3.87 6.00
C GLY A 49 -3.03 3.26 4.66
N ARG A 50 -3.78 2.26 4.18
CA ARG A 50 -3.51 1.60 2.90
C ARG A 50 -3.38 2.56 1.71
N PHE A 51 -4.24 3.58 1.64
CA PHE A 51 -4.32 4.48 0.47
C PHE A 51 -3.55 5.79 0.65
N TRP A 52 -3.42 6.26 1.88
CA TRP A 52 -2.89 7.59 2.18
C TRP A 52 -1.55 7.57 2.88
N SER A 53 -1.10 6.44 3.44
CA SER A 53 0.21 6.35 4.09
C SER A 53 1.39 6.25 3.11
N VAL A 54 1.15 6.36 1.80
CA VAL A 54 2.23 6.36 0.80
C VAL A 54 3.07 7.64 0.92
N PRO A 55 4.40 7.58 0.70
CA PRO A 55 5.29 8.72 0.96
C PRO A 55 4.88 10.02 0.26
N SER A 56 4.39 9.94 -0.98
CA SER A 56 3.98 11.09 -1.76
C SER A 56 2.68 11.74 -1.27
N ARG A 57 1.89 11.06 -0.45
CA ARG A 57 0.58 11.53 0.04
C ARG A 57 0.53 11.76 1.54
N LEU A 58 1.60 11.45 2.26
CA LEU A 58 1.58 11.45 3.72
C LEU A 58 1.31 12.82 4.34
N VAL A 59 1.78 13.89 3.69
CA VAL A 59 1.55 15.29 4.10
C VAL A 59 0.30 15.88 3.44
N ALA A 60 -0.23 15.21 2.42
CA ALA A 60 -1.38 15.69 1.69
C ALA A 60 -2.66 15.54 2.52
N SER A 61 -3.50 16.56 2.49
CA SER A 61 -4.86 16.46 3.01
C SER A 61 -5.75 15.71 2.01
N PHE A 62 -6.65 14.88 2.51
CA PHE A 62 -7.55 14.05 1.71
C PHE A 62 -9.00 14.19 2.19
N PRO A 63 -9.99 14.11 1.27
CA PRO A 63 -11.39 14.05 1.66
C PRO A 63 -11.74 12.66 2.20
N ILE A 64 -12.71 12.61 3.11
CA ILE A 64 -13.32 11.35 3.56
C ILE A 64 -14.81 11.41 3.23
N ASP A 65 -15.22 10.67 2.19
CA ASP A 65 -16.62 10.51 1.83
C ASP A 65 -17.25 9.37 2.64
N ARG A 66 -18.10 9.73 3.60
CA ARG A 66 -18.75 8.78 4.51
C ARG A 66 -19.72 7.85 3.78
N ARG A 67 -20.34 8.30 2.68
CA ARG A 67 -21.29 7.49 1.90
C ARG A 67 -20.55 6.47 1.06
N ALA A 68 -19.51 6.90 0.36
CA ALA A 68 -18.68 5.97 -0.42
C ALA A 68 -18.02 4.89 0.47
N LEU A 69 -17.67 5.23 1.72
CA LEU A 69 -17.07 4.28 2.65
C LEU A 69 -18.08 3.30 3.26
N CYS A 70 -19.38 3.63 3.35
CA CYS A 70 -20.33 2.71 3.97
C CYS A 70 -20.66 1.50 3.08
N ASP A 71 -20.62 1.68 1.77
CA ASP A 71 -20.91 0.63 0.79
C ASP A 71 -19.66 -0.17 0.42
N HIS A 72 -18.50 0.15 1.01
CA HIS A 72 -17.25 -0.50 0.67
C HIS A 72 -17.14 -1.87 1.37
N ALA A 73 -17.19 -2.95 0.59
CA ALA A 73 -17.18 -4.33 1.09
C ALA A 73 -16.06 -4.62 2.10
N ALA A 74 -14.85 -4.10 1.87
CA ALA A 74 -13.71 -4.32 2.77
C ALA A 74 -13.80 -3.63 4.15
N LEU A 75 -14.74 -2.69 4.35
CA LEU A 75 -14.93 -1.99 5.62
C LEU A 75 -16.08 -2.59 6.44
N GLY A 76 -17.18 -2.98 5.78
CA GLY A 76 -18.35 -3.54 6.47
C GLY A 76 -18.95 -2.60 7.52
N LEU A 77 -18.73 -1.29 7.40
CA LEU A 77 -19.18 -0.28 8.36
C LEU A 77 -20.38 0.49 7.80
N THR A 78 -21.47 0.58 8.56
CA THR A 78 -22.58 1.51 8.27
C THR A 78 -22.11 2.97 8.28
N GLU A 79 -22.80 3.87 7.58
CA GLU A 79 -22.45 5.31 7.57
C GLU A 79 -22.34 5.92 8.98
N ALA A 80 -23.25 5.54 9.89
CA ALA A 80 -23.23 6.01 11.28
C ALA A 80 -21.96 5.58 12.03
N ARG A 81 -21.51 4.32 11.81
CA ARG A 81 -20.25 3.81 12.38
C ARG A 81 -19.04 4.51 11.77
N VAL A 82 -19.03 4.76 10.47
CA VAL A 82 -17.96 5.54 9.81
C VAL A 82 -17.88 6.95 10.41
N ARG A 83 -19.03 7.63 10.57
CA ARG A 83 -19.08 8.96 11.20
C ARG A 83 -18.52 8.94 12.63
N GLY A 84 -18.94 7.97 13.44
CA GLY A 84 -18.45 7.81 14.81
C GLY A 84 -16.95 7.52 14.85
N ALA A 85 -16.47 6.64 13.97
CA ALA A 85 -15.05 6.32 13.85
C ALA A 85 -14.20 7.53 13.46
N ILE A 86 -14.65 8.35 12.50
CA ILE A 86 -13.94 9.59 12.13
C ILE A 86 -13.83 10.52 13.33
N ALA A 87 -14.92 10.72 14.08
CA ALA A 87 -14.91 11.61 15.25
C ALA A 87 -13.89 11.14 16.30
N THR A 88 -13.90 9.85 16.62
CA THR A 88 -12.95 9.26 17.58
C THR A 88 -11.51 9.30 17.05
N LEU A 89 -11.28 9.04 15.76
CA LEU A 89 -9.94 9.11 15.17
C LEU A 89 -9.37 10.53 15.18
N VAL A 90 -10.23 11.56 15.08
CA VAL A 90 -9.82 12.95 15.28
C VAL A 90 -9.50 13.21 16.75
N GLU A 91 -10.36 12.76 17.66
CA GLU A 91 -10.20 12.94 19.10
C GLU A 91 -8.89 12.32 19.64
N VAL A 92 -8.52 11.13 19.18
CA VAL A 92 -7.27 10.46 19.56
C VAL A 92 -6.04 10.97 18.79
N GLY A 93 -6.21 11.99 17.95
CA GLY A 93 -5.13 12.61 17.16
C GLY A 93 -4.59 11.74 16.02
N PHE A 94 -5.30 10.68 15.61
CA PHE A 94 -4.94 9.92 14.41
C PHE A 94 -5.20 10.73 13.14
N LEU A 95 -6.28 11.52 13.12
CA LEU A 95 -6.61 12.45 12.05
C LEU A 95 -6.62 13.89 12.56
N ASP A 96 -6.05 14.81 11.79
CA ASP A 96 -6.32 16.23 11.94
C ASP A 96 -7.41 16.63 10.96
N ARG A 97 -8.42 17.34 11.46
CA ARG A 97 -9.43 17.97 10.61
C ARG A 97 -8.90 19.30 10.09
N ILE A 98 -8.84 19.47 8.77
CA ILE A 98 -8.47 20.73 8.13
C ILE A 98 -9.74 21.53 7.89
N GLU A 99 -9.91 22.59 8.67
CA GLU A 99 -11.03 23.50 8.45
C GLU A 99 -10.81 24.31 7.17
N PRO A 100 -11.82 24.41 6.29
CA PRO A 100 -11.73 25.29 5.14
C PRO A 100 -11.65 26.74 5.62
N VAL A 101 -10.75 27.52 5.01
CA VAL A 101 -10.59 28.96 5.25
C VAL A 101 -11.96 29.65 5.30
N SER A 102 -12.19 30.43 6.35
CA SER A 102 -13.46 31.12 6.59
C SER A 102 -13.91 31.90 5.34
N GLY A 103 -15.19 31.77 4.98
CA GLY A 103 -15.78 32.43 3.80
C GLY A 103 -15.95 31.55 2.55
N ARG A 104 -15.29 30.38 2.44
CA ARG A 104 -15.43 29.47 1.27
C ARG A 104 -16.00 28.11 1.67
N ARG A 105 -17.14 28.08 2.38
CA ARG A 105 -17.82 26.82 2.76
C ARG A 105 -18.62 26.17 1.63
N TYR A 106 -19.00 26.97 0.64
CA TYR A 106 -19.77 26.53 -0.51
C TYR A 106 -18.99 26.77 -1.80
N GLN A 107 -19.21 25.90 -2.77
CA GLN A 107 -18.66 25.94 -4.12
C GLN A 107 -19.81 25.85 -5.10
N ARG A 108 -19.79 26.72 -6.12
CA ARG A 108 -20.76 26.66 -7.20
C ARG A 108 -20.35 25.52 -8.14
N THR A 109 -21.29 24.62 -8.38
CA THR A 109 -21.17 23.49 -9.31
C THR A 109 -22.27 23.61 -10.36
N PRO A 110 -22.19 22.91 -11.51
CA PRO A 110 -23.23 22.97 -12.55
C PRO A 110 -24.63 22.60 -12.02
N GLU A 111 -24.68 21.75 -11.00
CA GLU A 111 -25.90 21.28 -10.32
C GLU A 111 -26.39 22.22 -9.20
N GLY A 112 -25.68 23.31 -8.92
CA GLY A 112 -26.03 24.28 -7.89
C GLY A 112 -24.93 24.54 -6.85
N LEU A 113 -25.32 25.09 -5.71
CA LEU A 113 -24.40 25.45 -4.62
C LEU A 113 -24.14 24.24 -3.71
N ASN A 114 -22.95 23.65 -3.83
CA ASN A 114 -22.56 22.47 -3.05
C ASN A 114 -21.59 22.84 -1.92
N ARG A 115 -21.71 22.17 -0.77
CA ARG A 115 -20.79 22.37 0.36
C ARG A 115 -19.43 21.76 0.04
N ARG A 116 -18.34 22.47 0.32
CA ARG A 116 -16.98 21.95 0.12
C ARG A 116 -16.72 20.75 1.04
N PRO A 117 -15.96 19.73 0.57
CA PRO A 117 -15.61 18.58 1.37
C PRO A 117 -14.72 18.99 2.54
N ILE A 118 -14.93 18.36 3.69
CA ILE A 118 -14.02 18.48 4.83
C ILE A 118 -12.78 17.63 4.51
N LEU A 119 -11.61 18.27 4.61
CA LEU A 119 -10.34 17.60 4.38
C LEU A 119 -9.76 17.15 5.72
N PHE A 120 -9.04 16.05 5.67
CA PHE A 120 -8.36 15.44 6.79
C PHE A 120 -6.91 15.16 6.41
N ARG A 121 -6.03 15.09 7.39
CA ARG A 121 -4.67 14.55 7.22
C ARG A 121 -4.36 13.62 8.38
N PHE A 122 -3.31 12.82 8.28
CA PHE A 122 -2.82 12.13 9.48
C PHE A 122 -2.33 13.16 10.49
N GLY A 123 -2.65 12.94 11.76
CA GLY A 123 -2.11 13.75 12.85
C GLY A 123 -0.59 13.69 12.86
N SER A 124 0.06 14.78 13.26
CA SER A 124 1.53 14.94 13.19
C SER A 124 2.29 13.75 13.77
N GLU A 125 1.84 13.27 14.93
CA GLU A 125 2.41 12.13 15.65
C GLU A 125 2.34 10.81 14.89
N TYR A 126 1.24 10.55 14.19
CA TYR A 126 1.10 9.34 13.38
C TYR A 126 1.80 9.49 12.03
N GLY A 127 1.79 10.72 11.47
CA GLY A 127 2.51 11.07 10.25
C GLY A 127 4.00 10.79 10.36
N THR A 128 4.66 11.13 11.48
CA THR A 128 6.09 10.83 11.69
C THR A 128 6.36 9.33 11.74
N ILE A 129 5.50 8.54 12.40
CA ILE A 129 5.64 7.08 12.47
C ILE A 129 5.49 6.45 11.08
N PHE A 130 4.50 6.90 10.29
CA PHE A 130 4.35 6.46 8.90
C PHE A 130 5.56 6.85 8.04
N ALA A 131 6.10 8.06 8.20
CA ALA A 131 7.29 8.51 7.47
C ALA A 131 8.51 7.62 7.78
N HIS A 132 8.71 7.32 9.06
CA HIS A 132 9.77 6.42 9.51
C HIS A 132 9.61 5.00 8.94
N ALA A 133 8.40 4.44 9.02
CA ALA A 133 8.09 3.11 8.48
C ALA A 133 8.32 3.03 6.96
N ASN A 134 7.91 4.06 6.23
CA ASN A 134 8.16 4.18 4.80
C ASN A 134 9.66 4.26 4.47
N GLY A 135 10.41 5.03 5.27
CA GLY A 135 11.88 5.11 5.15
C GLY A 135 12.54 3.74 5.34
N ALA A 136 12.13 2.99 6.36
CA ALA A 136 12.61 1.63 6.61
C ALA A 136 12.28 0.69 5.44
N ALA A 137 11.04 0.71 4.93
CA ALA A 137 10.63 -0.11 3.80
C ALA A 137 11.42 0.21 2.52
N ARG A 138 11.74 1.49 2.27
CA ARG A 138 12.58 1.90 1.14
C ARG A 138 14.01 1.39 1.28
N ARG A 139 14.60 1.42 2.49
CA ARG A 139 15.95 0.87 2.72
C ARG A 139 16.01 -0.62 2.41
N VAL A 140 15.04 -1.40 2.89
CA VAL A 140 14.97 -2.84 2.60
C VAL A 140 14.87 -3.11 1.10
N ARG A 141 14.05 -2.35 0.36
CA ARG A 141 13.90 -2.51 -1.09
C ARG A 141 15.12 -2.03 -1.89
N GLY A 142 15.80 -1.00 -1.40
CA GLY A 142 16.99 -0.44 -2.04
C GLY A 142 18.28 -1.16 -1.67
N THR A 143 18.24 -2.12 -0.75
CA THR A 143 19.41 -2.93 -0.42
C THR A 143 19.64 -3.89 -1.60
N PRO A 144 20.81 -3.86 -2.25
CA PRO A 144 21.18 -4.87 -3.23
C PRO A 144 21.02 -6.25 -2.58
N ALA A 145 20.45 -7.20 -3.30
CA ALA A 145 20.31 -8.57 -2.80
C ALA A 145 21.66 -9.00 -2.18
N PRO A 146 21.68 -9.54 -0.95
CA PRO A 146 22.91 -9.99 -0.34
C PRO A 146 23.60 -10.90 -1.35
N ALA A 147 24.84 -10.54 -1.71
CA ALA A 147 25.62 -11.27 -2.70
C ALA A 147 25.48 -12.74 -2.38
N ARG A 148 24.79 -13.49 -3.26
CA ARG A 148 24.62 -14.92 -3.09
C ARG A 148 26.02 -15.45 -2.83
N ARG A 149 26.23 -16.04 -1.64
CA ARG A 149 27.45 -16.81 -1.40
C ARG A 149 27.64 -17.68 -2.63
N PRO A 150 28.79 -17.61 -3.32
CA PRO A 150 29.05 -18.52 -4.41
C PRO A 150 28.80 -19.92 -3.86
N ILE A 151 27.74 -20.56 -4.33
CA ILE A 151 27.54 -21.98 -4.09
C ILE A 151 28.77 -22.58 -4.75
N ALA A 152 29.71 -23.08 -3.93
CA ALA A 152 30.87 -23.78 -4.43
C ALA A 152 30.35 -24.85 -5.38
N ARG A 153 30.71 -24.72 -6.66
CA ARG A 153 30.41 -25.73 -7.67
C ARG A 153 30.98 -27.04 -7.11
N PRO A 154 30.19 -28.10 -6.92
CA PRO A 154 30.74 -29.38 -6.52
C PRO A 154 31.80 -29.76 -7.54
N GLU A 155 33.02 -29.98 -7.07
CA GLU A 155 34.13 -30.41 -7.92
C GLU A 155 33.70 -31.68 -8.66
N PRO A 156 33.97 -31.79 -9.98
CA PRO A 156 33.76 -33.05 -10.67
C PRO A 156 34.67 -34.10 -10.04
N SER A 157 34.06 -35.08 -9.38
CA SER A 157 34.73 -36.26 -8.86
C SER A 157 35.51 -36.92 -9.99
N ARG A 158 36.83 -36.91 -9.85
CA ARG A 158 37.82 -37.51 -10.75
C ARG A 158 37.55 -39.02 -10.86
N PRO A 159 37.23 -39.59 -12.04
CA PRO A 159 37.19 -41.04 -12.19
C PRO A 159 38.62 -41.61 -12.12
N PRO A 160 38.81 -42.81 -11.53
CA PRO A 160 40.11 -43.46 -11.46
C PRO A 160 40.60 -43.88 -12.85
N ALA A 161 41.90 -43.77 -13.04
CA ALA A 161 42.63 -44.08 -14.27
C ALA A 161 42.50 -45.57 -14.65
N ALA A 162 42.10 -45.83 -15.89
CA ALA A 162 42.35 -47.10 -16.56
C ALA A 162 43.14 -46.80 -17.84
N ASN A 163 44.36 -47.35 -17.90
CA ASN A 163 45.25 -47.32 -19.04
C ASN A 163 44.64 -48.09 -20.22
N VAL A 164 44.43 -47.43 -21.36
CA VAL A 164 44.35 -48.10 -22.66
C VAL A 164 45.05 -47.24 -23.71
N ALA A 165 45.95 -47.88 -24.46
CA ALA A 165 46.86 -47.33 -25.47
C ALA A 165 46.14 -46.86 -26.76
N PRO A 166 46.83 -46.10 -27.65
CA PRO A 166 46.19 -45.33 -28.72
C PRO A 166 46.12 -46.08 -30.07
N PRO A 167 45.32 -45.59 -31.03
CA PRO A 167 45.74 -45.65 -32.42
C PRO A 167 45.74 -44.31 -33.17
N ARG A 168 46.69 -44.30 -34.11
CA ARG A 168 47.08 -43.38 -35.18
C ARG A 168 46.00 -42.55 -35.91
N ALA A 169 46.37 -41.28 -36.12
CA ALA A 169 46.49 -40.52 -37.37
C ALA A 169 45.27 -40.13 -38.25
N MET A 170 45.04 -38.78 -38.27
CA MET A 170 44.76 -37.87 -39.42
C MET A 170 43.40 -37.92 -40.15
N PRO A 171 42.96 -36.85 -40.87
CA PRO A 171 43.26 -35.40 -40.80
C PRO A 171 41.99 -34.50 -40.72
N SER A 172 42.21 -33.20 -40.53
CA SER A 172 41.23 -32.11 -40.55
C SER A 172 40.53 -31.91 -41.90
N PRO A 173 39.32 -31.34 -41.89
CA PRO A 173 38.98 -30.31 -42.86
C PRO A 173 38.60 -29.00 -42.17
N GLN A 174 39.14 -27.92 -42.74
CA GLN A 174 38.81 -26.55 -42.44
C GLN A 174 37.43 -26.16 -42.99
N LEU A 175 37.00 -24.98 -42.51
CA LEU A 175 36.11 -24.00 -43.13
C LEU A 175 34.64 -23.95 -42.70
N ALA A 176 34.22 -22.68 -42.65
CA ALA A 176 32.89 -22.13 -42.81
C ALA A 176 32.06 -22.02 -41.51
N GLN A 177 31.37 -20.92 -41.19
CA GLN A 177 31.29 -19.57 -41.75
C GLN A 177 30.39 -18.78 -40.78
N LYS A 178 30.60 -17.46 -40.71
CA LYS A 178 29.72 -16.46 -40.06
C LYS A 178 28.22 -16.67 -40.34
N GLN A 179 27.36 -16.38 -39.36
CA GLN A 179 26.13 -15.54 -39.46
C GLN A 179 25.44 -15.48 -38.07
N THR A 180 25.49 -14.33 -37.37
CA THR A 180 24.48 -13.25 -37.28
C THR A 180 23.08 -13.61 -36.77
N LEU A 181 22.68 -12.85 -35.73
CA LEU A 181 21.38 -12.18 -35.53
C LEU A 181 20.12 -13.00 -35.24
N GLY A 182 19.43 -12.59 -34.18
CA GLY A 182 17.98 -12.39 -34.23
C GLY A 182 17.14 -13.58 -33.77
N GLY A 183 17.03 -13.77 -32.46
CA GLY A 183 16.06 -14.69 -31.86
C GLY A 183 15.29 -14.00 -30.75
N SER A 184 14.52 -12.97 -31.09
CA SER A 184 13.50 -12.39 -30.22
C SER A 184 12.52 -13.48 -29.81
N ARG A 185 12.68 -14.01 -28.60
CA ARG A 185 11.71 -14.93 -28.00
C ARG A 185 10.73 -14.08 -27.19
N MET A 186 9.76 -13.49 -27.88
CA MET A 186 8.57 -12.94 -27.24
C MET A 186 7.81 -14.10 -26.60
N ILE A 187 7.80 -14.13 -25.26
CA ILE A 187 6.85 -14.97 -24.50
C ILE A 187 5.54 -14.19 -24.47
N MET A 188 4.62 -14.62 -25.33
CA MET A 188 3.25 -14.14 -25.42
C MET A 188 2.38 -14.95 -24.45
N GLY A 189 1.62 -14.27 -23.59
CA GLY A 189 0.51 -14.89 -22.88
C GLY A 189 0.54 -14.71 -21.36
N GLU A 190 0.15 -13.53 -20.90
CA GLU A 190 -0.74 -13.41 -19.74
C GLU A 190 -1.47 -12.07 -19.86
N LYS A 191 -2.60 -12.07 -20.60
CA LYS A 191 -3.66 -11.10 -20.34
C LYS A 191 -4.19 -11.44 -18.96
N ARG A 192 -3.67 -10.76 -17.93
CA ARG A 192 -4.41 -10.66 -16.67
C ARG A 192 -5.62 -9.81 -16.96
N ASP A 193 -6.76 -10.48 -17.07
CA ASP A 193 -8.05 -9.84 -16.96
C ASP A 193 -8.05 -8.96 -15.68
N LYS A 194 -8.15 -7.65 -15.89
CA LYS A 194 -8.37 -6.69 -14.82
C LYS A 194 -9.68 -7.08 -14.13
N ALA A 195 -9.60 -7.63 -12.93
CA ALA A 195 -10.69 -7.59 -11.97
C ALA A 195 -11.19 -6.14 -11.82
N PRO A 196 -12.49 -5.91 -11.58
CA PRO A 196 -13.11 -4.61 -11.77
C PRO A 196 -12.45 -3.56 -10.87
N GLU A 197 -11.79 -2.59 -11.52
CA GLU A 197 -11.27 -1.39 -10.88
C GLU A 197 -12.46 -0.69 -10.20
N SER A 198 -12.37 -0.68 -8.88
CA SER A 198 -13.41 -0.36 -7.92
C SER A 198 -14.09 0.98 -8.23
N ASN A 199 -15.41 1.05 -8.01
CA ASN A 199 -16.22 2.27 -8.08
C ASN A 199 -15.61 3.49 -7.36
N LEU A 200 -14.72 3.25 -6.39
CA LEU A 200 -13.95 4.26 -5.67
C LEU A 200 -12.82 4.86 -6.52
N ASP A 201 -12.08 4.09 -7.31
CA ASP A 201 -11.07 4.63 -8.23
C ASP A 201 -11.75 5.47 -9.32
N ALA A 202 -12.89 5.00 -9.84
CA ALA A 202 -13.73 5.78 -10.73
C ALA A 202 -14.28 7.05 -10.06
N ALA A 203 -14.65 7.00 -8.78
CA ALA A 203 -15.08 8.18 -8.03
C ALA A 203 -13.94 9.18 -7.79
N LEU A 204 -12.74 8.69 -7.46
CA LEU A 204 -11.54 9.50 -7.28
C LEU A 204 -11.08 10.13 -8.60
N GLU A 205 -11.14 9.41 -9.72
CA GLU A 205 -10.82 9.94 -11.05
C GLU A 205 -11.86 10.94 -11.55
N ARG A 206 -13.17 10.67 -11.36
CA ARG A 206 -14.24 11.64 -11.64
C ARG A 206 -14.01 12.96 -10.89
N TRP A 207 -13.56 12.88 -9.64
CA TRP A 207 -13.30 14.07 -8.83
C TRP A 207 -11.98 14.77 -9.19
N ARG A 208 -10.91 14.02 -9.48
CA ARG A 208 -9.65 14.59 -9.99
C ARG A 208 -9.90 15.44 -11.24
N ARG A 209 -10.69 14.91 -12.19
CA ARG A 209 -11.08 15.66 -13.40
C ARG A 209 -11.91 16.92 -13.08
N ALA A 210 -12.78 16.87 -12.08
CA ALA A 210 -13.59 18.02 -11.67
C ALA A 210 -12.77 19.16 -11.03
N ILE A 211 -11.65 18.84 -10.37
CA ILE A 211 -10.75 19.86 -9.80
C ILE A 211 -9.82 20.46 -10.87
N GLU A 212 -9.27 19.63 -11.74
CA GLU A 212 -8.33 20.07 -12.77
C GLU A 212 -9.04 20.87 -13.89
N GLY A 213 -10.30 20.55 -14.21
CA GLY A 213 -11.11 21.29 -15.18
C GLY A 213 -11.69 22.63 -14.71
N GLY A 214 -11.54 22.98 -13.43
CA GLY A 214 -12.06 24.23 -12.84
C GLY A 214 -11.07 25.39 -12.80
N SER A 215 -9.87 25.25 -13.38
CA SER A 215 -8.76 26.22 -13.32
C SER A 215 -8.44 26.88 -14.67
N ALA A 216 -9.43 27.01 -15.56
CA ALA A 216 -9.29 27.75 -16.81
C ALA A 216 -10.55 28.59 -17.06
N SER A 217 -10.70 29.71 -16.35
CA SER A 217 -11.44 30.93 -16.75
C SER A 217 -11.21 32.01 -15.70
#